data_AF-A0A7Y1V3H0-F1
#
_entry.id   AF-A0A7Y1V3H0-F1
#
_cell.length_a   1.000
_cell.length_b   1.000
_cell.length_c   1.000
_cell.angle_alpha   90.00
_cell.angle_beta   90.00
_cell.angle_gamma   90.00
#
_symmetry.space_group_name_H-M   'P 1'
#
loop_
_entity.id
_entity.type
_entity.pdbx_description
1 polymer ?
#
loop_
_entity_poly.entity_id
_entity_poly.type
_entity_poly.pdbx_seq_one_letter_code
_entity_poly.pdbx_strand_id
1 'polypeptide(L)'
;MIRRAFVKASSIGAIAAPFSLPHRLFADQRNQSAFVGIQISPPTILDEGVEKCLDILQESAKVNTLLCYSQTYHGGYRPPHVMADHGFGVRDMAKRNLPYLWARSNPSFYKSTILRHQEVSKTHEYGDRDVFNELYKPLERRGVKLQARILEAGARRKDRIGNYDQVLTQDIYGAPGRGPCWNHPDYREWVYLTIQELLIRYPFLSGIQYGAERTGPLSHVLDRGDLPTCFCAHCVSRAKKKGIDHNAAKLGFTELYNWIKRIESGDPIAANAAMTGVYRIYQRYPEVLAWNFEWFQADNEIHQGIYDRVKSINPSFAVGRHVDHQRSSWDLLYRSAVSYGDMTTSADYIKPILYHDIFGLRLYHWVLERRQKRLQSNLSLEDALASFYADFGYDAVQMPTLSELRDKGMGPAYVEHETQRCVREVGGKAKVYAGIGVDVAWHLPEGGMRAHPSPPQRTKAAVKAALDVGADGILISREYNEMRLESLREIGKVL
;
A
#
# COMPACT_ATOMS: atom_id res chain seq x y z
N MET A 1 -31.08 -52.43 -10.92
CA MET A 1 -32.13 -52.13 -11.91
C MET A 1 -33.15 -51.23 -11.23
N ILE A 2 -33.36 -50.01 -11.73
CA ILE A 2 -34.59 -49.17 -11.65
C ILE A 2 -34.18 -47.74 -12.05
N ARG A 3 -34.53 -47.39 -13.28
CA ARG A 3 -34.50 -46.04 -13.86
C ARG A 3 -35.59 -45.21 -13.19
N ARG A 4 -35.31 -43.95 -12.84
CA ARG A 4 -36.36 -42.95 -12.60
C ARG A 4 -36.29 -41.88 -13.68
N ALA A 5 -37.44 -41.72 -14.33
CA ALA A 5 -37.68 -40.94 -15.51
C ALA A 5 -37.86 -39.44 -15.18
N PHE A 6 -37.45 -38.65 -16.16
CA PHE A 6 -37.74 -37.24 -16.34
C PHE A 6 -39.25 -36.94 -16.27
N VAL A 7 -39.64 -35.92 -15.52
CA VAL A 7 -40.92 -35.23 -15.68
C VAL A 7 -40.65 -33.85 -16.28
N LYS A 8 -41.18 -33.64 -17.49
CA LYS A 8 -41.33 -32.35 -18.14
C LYS A 8 -42.46 -31.57 -17.47
N ALA A 9 -42.19 -30.32 -17.11
CA ALA A 9 -43.19 -29.26 -16.98
C ALA A 9 -42.54 -27.99 -17.55
N SER A 10 -42.82 -27.65 -18.81
CA SER A 10 -43.90 -26.73 -19.23
C SER A 10 -43.60 -25.29 -18.82
N SER A 11 -43.01 -24.60 -19.80
CA SER A 11 -42.78 -23.18 -19.94
C SER A 11 -44.02 -22.31 -19.70
N ILE A 12 -43.90 -21.35 -18.79
CA ILE A 12 -44.66 -20.10 -18.82
C ILE A 12 -43.64 -19.00 -19.12
N GLY A 13 -43.80 -18.38 -20.29
CA GLY A 13 -42.97 -17.28 -20.75
C GLY A 13 -43.19 -16.03 -19.90
N ALA A 14 -42.11 -15.52 -19.33
CA ALA A 14 -42.01 -14.12 -18.97
C ALA A 14 -41.12 -13.45 -20.03
N ILE A 15 -41.72 -12.61 -20.86
CA ILE A 15 -41.00 -11.71 -21.76
C ILE A 15 -40.30 -10.69 -20.87
N ALA A 16 -39.03 -10.94 -20.53
CA ALA A 16 -38.16 -9.93 -19.97
C ALA A 16 -37.71 -9.02 -21.10
N ALA A 17 -38.40 -7.89 -21.28
CA ALA A 17 -37.88 -6.78 -22.05
C ALA A 17 -36.53 -6.36 -21.45
N PRO A 18 -35.47 -6.12 -22.26
CA PRO A 18 -34.24 -5.57 -21.73
C PRO A 18 -34.56 -4.14 -21.32
N PHE A 19 -34.60 -3.87 -20.01
CA PHE A 19 -34.42 -2.52 -19.51
C PHE A 19 -33.00 -2.10 -19.88
N SER A 20 -32.86 -1.53 -21.07
CA SER A 20 -31.76 -0.66 -21.45
C SER A 20 -31.82 0.54 -20.50
N LEU A 21 -31.15 0.41 -19.35
CA LEU A 21 -30.83 1.54 -18.50
C LEU A 21 -30.15 2.60 -19.38
N PRO A 22 -30.60 3.86 -19.34
CA PRO A 22 -29.94 4.91 -20.09
C PRO A 22 -28.55 5.11 -19.47
N HIS A 23 -27.50 4.67 -20.16
CA HIS A 23 -26.09 5.03 -19.92
C HIS A 23 -25.80 6.53 -20.10
N ARG A 24 -26.80 7.41 -19.98
CA ARG A 24 -26.73 8.85 -20.20
C ARG A 24 -27.02 9.63 -18.91
N LEU A 25 -26.20 9.43 -17.88
CA LEU A 25 -26.02 10.42 -16.80
C LEU A 25 -24.55 10.59 -16.33
N PHE A 26 -23.56 10.01 -17.03
CA PHE A 26 -22.13 10.19 -16.70
C PHE A 26 -21.33 10.84 -17.84
N ALA A 27 -21.97 11.65 -18.68
CA ALA A 27 -21.28 12.35 -19.76
C ALA A 27 -20.70 13.72 -19.35
N ASP A 28 -20.97 14.22 -18.14
CA ASP A 28 -20.72 15.64 -17.80
C ASP A 28 -19.66 15.90 -16.71
N GLN A 29 -18.75 14.94 -16.46
CA GLN A 29 -17.55 15.16 -15.62
C GLN A 29 -16.21 15.11 -16.38
N ARG A 30 -16.23 15.02 -17.72
CA ARG A 30 -15.01 15.03 -18.55
C ARG A 30 -14.34 16.41 -18.68
N ASN A 31 -14.78 17.40 -17.91
CA ASN A 31 -14.26 18.78 -17.94
C ASN A 31 -13.30 19.12 -16.77
N GLN A 32 -12.86 18.13 -15.99
CA GLN A 32 -11.72 18.29 -15.08
C GLN A 32 -10.50 17.59 -15.67
N SER A 33 -9.35 18.27 -15.65
CA SER A 33 -8.08 17.63 -15.98
C SER A 33 -7.85 16.42 -15.08
N ALA A 34 -7.25 15.35 -15.61
CA ALA A 34 -6.93 14.15 -14.85
C ALA A 34 -6.13 14.50 -13.58
N PHE A 35 -6.31 13.72 -12.51
CA PHE A 35 -5.49 13.91 -11.31
C PHE A 35 -4.03 13.58 -11.62
N VAL A 36 -3.12 14.50 -11.33
CA VAL A 36 -1.68 14.30 -11.49
C VAL A 36 -0.99 14.64 -10.19
N GLY A 37 -0.89 13.61 -9.35
CA GLY A 37 -0.23 13.72 -8.05
C GLY A 37 1.26 13.40 -8.12
N ILE A 38 2.05 13.96 -7.20
CA ILE A 38 3.40 13.47 -6.90
C ILE A 38 3.65 13.38 -5.40
N GLN A 39 4.37 12.34 -4.98
CA GLN A 39 4.81 12.15 -3.60
C GLN A 39 6.16 12.84 -3.36
N ILE A 40 6.27 13.62 -2.28
CA ILE A 40 7.50 14.35 -1.94
C ILE A 40 7.80 14.33 -0.46
N SER A 41 9.08 14.22 -0.11
CA SER A 41 9.54 14.33 1.27
C SER A 41 9.82 15.80 1.65
N PRO A 42 9.48 16.23 2.88
CA PRO A 42 9.79 17.58 3.34
C PRO A 42 11.28 17.96 3.22
N PRO A 43 12.27 17.14 3.64
CA PRO A 43 13.68 17.49 3.44
C PRO A 43 14.03 17.79 1.99
N THR A 44 13.48 17.03 1.04
CA THR A 44 13.78 17.22 -0.38
C THR A 44 13.35 18.60 -0.87
N ILE A 45 12.09 18.99 -0.64
CA ILE A 45 11.57 20.26 -1.14
C ILE A 45 12.19 21.46 -0.40
N LEU A 46 12.56 21.29 0.87
CA LEU A 46 13.23 22.32 1.64
C LEU A 46 14.71 22.50 1.25
N ASP A 47 15.40 21.42 0.87
CA ASP A 47 16.79 21.45 0.40
C ASP A 47 16.88 22.07 -1.01
N GLU A 48 16.06 21.62 -1.96
CA GLU A 48 16.10 22.10 -3.34
C GLU A 48 15.46 23.49 -3.50
N GLY A 49 14.57 23.87 -2.58
CA GLY A 49 13.83 25.12 -2.60
C GLY A 49 12.44 24.96 -3.19
N VAL A 50 11.43 25.44 -2.45
CA VAL A 50 10.00 25.25 -2.77
C VAL A 50 9.65 25.71 -4.18
N GLU A 51 9.93 26.97 -4.52
CA GLU A 51 9.57 27.55 -5.83
C GLU A 51 10.16 26.73 -6.99
N LYS A 52 11.46 26.43 -6.92
CA LYS A 52 12.17 25.66 -7.94
C LYS A 52 11.60 24.26 -8.12
N CYS A 53 11.33 23.54 -7.03
CA CYS A 53 10.68 22.24 -7.11
C CYS A 53 9.32 22.34 -7.81
N LEU A 54 8.49 23.32 -7.45
CA LEU A 54 7.16 23.45 -8.04
C LEU A 54 7.22 23.79 -9.53
N ASP A 55 8.15 24.64 -9.96
CA ASP A 55 8.37 24.96 -11.38
C ASP A 55 8.75 23.70 -12.16
N ILE A 56 9.72 22.93 -11.67
CA ILE A 56 10.15 21.65 -12.28
C ILE A 56 8.96 20.69 -12.42
N LEU A 57 8.16 20.54 -11.36
CA LEU A 57 7.06 19.59 -11.32
C LEU A 57 5.92 19.96 -12.29
N GLN A 58 5.61 21.25 -12.41
CA GLN A 58 4.60 21.71 -13.36
C GLN A 58 5.09 21.61 -14.81
N GLU A 59 6.31 22.07 -15.08
CA GLU A 59 6.89 22.06 -16.43
C GLU A 59 7.16 20.64 -16.95
N SER A 60 7.66 19.75 -16.09
CA SER A 60 8.08 18.41 -16.52
C SER A 60 6.92 17.43 -16.56
N ALA A 61 6.05 17.43 -15.56
CA ALA A 61 5.07 16.37 -15.37
C ALA A 61 3.63 16.86 -15.19
N LYS A 62 3.36 18.16 -15.40
CA LYS A 62 2.00 18.76 -15.27
C LYS A 62 1.34 18.47 -13.91
N VAL A 63 2.14 18.40 -12.84
CA VAL A 63 1.64 18.09 -11.50
C VAL A 63 0.62 19.13 -11.06
N ASN A 64 -0.55 18.64 -10.64
CA ASN A 64 -1.65 19.47 -10.11
C ASN A 64 -1.99 19.17 -8.65
N THR A 65 -1.38 18.14 -8.05
CA THR A 65 -1.51 17.85 -6.61
C THR A 65 -0.18 17.40 -6.00
N LEU A 66 0.26 18.05 -4.94
CA LEU A 66 1.43 17.67 -4.16
C LEU A 66 1.02 16.84 -2.93
N LEU A 67 1.61 15.66 -2.75
CA LEU A 67 1.42 14.81 -1.58
C LEU A 67 2.68 14.86 -0.72
N CYS A 68 2.68 15.74 0.27
CA CYS A 68 3.82 15.98 1.16
C CYS A 68 3.65 15.22 2.48
N TYR A 69 4.70 14.53 2.94
CA TYR A 69 4.61 13.78 4.20
C TYR A 69 4.44 14.71 5.41
N SER A 70 3.38 14.50 6.20
CA SER A 70 3.21 15.18 7.49
C SER A 70 4.13 14.60 8.58
N GLN A 71 4.47 13.33 8.44
CA GLN A 71 5.46 12.63 9.26
C GLN A 71 6.22 11.60 8.43
N THR A 72 7.51 11.44 8.72
CA THR A 72 8.42 10.49 8.06
C THR A 72 8.74 9.28 8.95
N TYR A 73 7.86 8.94 9.92
CA TYR A 73 8.06 7.78 10.80
C TYR A 73 8.20 6.45 10.06
N HIS A 74 7.54 6.26 8.92
CA HIS A 74 7.74 5.06 8.10
C HIS A 74 9.22 4.83 7.71
N GLY A 75 10.00 5.90 7.63
CA GLY A 75 11.45 5.87 7.51
C GLY A 75 12.00 5.83 6.09
N GLY A 76 13.34 5.67 6.04
CA GLY A 76 14.07 5.35 4.83
C GLY A 76 14.55 6.58 4.09
N TYR A 77 15.53 7.27 4.65
CA TYR A 77 16.31 8.20 3.87
C TYR A 77 17.12 7.47 2.80
N ARG A 78 17.10 8.00 1.58
CA ARG A 78 17.86 7.44 0.48
C ARG A 78 19.31 7.90 0.58
N PRO A 79 20.28 7.01 0.33
CA PRO A 79 21.67 7.43 0.25
C PRO A 79 21.88 8.28 -1.02
N PRO A 80 22.85 9.22 -1.02
CA PRO A 80 23.04 10.14 -2.14
C PRO A 80 23.19 9.47 -3.52
N HIS A 81 23.82 8.29 -3.58
CA HIS A 81 24.11 7.59 -4.85
C HIS A 81 22.90 6.96 -5.54
N VAL A 82 21.70 7.00 -4.94
CA VAL A 82 20.45 6.56 -5.57
C VAL A 82 19.47 7.71 -5.84
N MET A 83 19.90 8.95 -5.61
CA MET A 83 19.08 10.14 -5.86
C MET A 83 19.11 10.55 -7.33
N ALA A 84 18.11 11.33 -7.72
CA ALA A 84 17.92 11.86 -9.06
C ALA A 84 19.02 12.85 -9.51
N ASP A 85 18.91 13.27 -10.77
CA ASP A 85 19.77 14.24 -11.46
C ASP A 85 19.43 15.72 -11.15
N HIS A 86 18.52 15.96 -10.20
CA HIS A 86 18.15 17.29 -9.72
C HIS A 86 18.24 17.38 -8.19
N GLY A 87 17.96 18.58 -7.64
CA GLY A 87 18.31 18.91 -6.25
C GLY A 87 19.78 19.31 -6.14
N PHE A 88 20.06 20.61 -5.97
CA PHE A 88 21.43 21.07 -5.75
C PHE A 88 21.92 20.61 -4.37
N GLY A 89 23.13 20.05 -4.32
CA GLY A 89 23.79 19.69 -3.07
C GLY A 89 23.11 18.53 -2.33
N VAL A 90 22.85 17.41 -3.01
CA VAL A 90 22.28 16.19 -2.40
C VAL A 90 23.01 15.84 -1.10
N ARG A 91 22.34 16.06 0.03
CA ARG A 91 22.88 15.74 1.36
C ARG A 91 22.43 14.37 1.80
N ASP A 92 23.31 13.66 2.48
CA ASP A 92 22.97 12.40 3.11
C ASP A 92 22.00 12.64 4.28
N MET A 93 20.73 12.44 4.00
CA MET A 93 19.62 12.62 4.94
C MET A 93 19.76 11.71 6.17
N ALA A 94 20.41 10.54 6.03
CA ALA A 94 20.63 9.63 7.16
C ALA A 94 21.67 10.16 8.16
N LYS A 95 22.53 11.11 7.75
CA LYS A 95 23.55 11.74 8.60
C LYS A 95 23.09 13.05 9.23
N ARG A 96 21.85 13.48 8.96
CA ARG A 96 21.30 14.75 9.44
C ARG A 96 20.41 14.55 10.65
N ASN A 97 20.42 15.51 11.57
CA ASN A 97 19.49 15.54 12.69
C ASN A 97 18.13 16.12 12.27
N LEU A 98 17.42 15.41 11.40
CA LEU A 98 16.10 15.81 10.89
C LEU A 98 14.97 15.43 11.86
N PRO A 99 13.89 16.23 11.95
CA PRO A 99 12.68 15.80 12.62
C PRO A 99 12.00 14.68 11.81
N TYR A 100 11.18 13.90 12.50
CA TYR A 100 10.28 12.90 11.89
C TYR A 100 8.82 13.37 11.86
N LEU A 101 8.50 14.43 12.60
CA LEU A 101 7.22 15.13 12.54
C LEU A 101 7.45 16.49 11.84
N TRP A 102 6.74 16.72 10.75
CA TRP A 102 6.91 17.92 9.91
C TRP A 102 5.72 18.87 10.00
N ALA A 103 4.55 18.34 10.36
CA ALA A 103 3.42 19.13 10.81
C ALA A 103 3.65 19.64 12.24
N ARG A 104 3.18 20.85 12.54
CA ARG A 104 3.07 21.32 13.93
C ARG A 104 2.02 20.52 14.66
N SER A 105 2.36 20.10 15.89
CA SER A 105 1.49 19.31 16.74
C SER A 105 1.43 19.90 18.15
N ASN A 106 0.26 19.83 18.77
CA ASN A 106 0.02 20.20 20.16
C ASN A 106 -0.13 18.93 21.01
N PRO A 107 0.80 18.63 21.95
CA PRO A 107 0.71 17.45 22.79
C PRO A 107 -0.61 17.31 23.57
N SER A 108 -1.29 18.42 23.88
CA SER A 108 -2.60 18.39 24.56
C SER A 108 -3.73 17.82 23.71
N PHE A 109 -3.55 17.76 22.38
CA PHE A 109 -4.50 17.15 21.45
C PHE A 109 -4.58 15.62 21.60
N TYR A 110 -3.56 14.99 22.19
CA TYR A 110 -3.40 13.54 22.31
C TYR A 110 -3.69 13.01 23.72
N LYS A 111 -4.39 13.78 24.56
CA LYS A 111 -4.66 13.39 25.97
C LYS A 111 -5.48 12.10 26.13
N SER A 112 -6.30 11.74 25.14
CA SER A 112 -7.14 10.53 25.16
C SER A 112 -6.41 9.25 24.71
N THR A 113 -5.14 9.35 24.35
CA THR A 113 -4.28 8.22 24.02
C THR A 113 -2.98 8.28 24.82
N ILE A 114 -2.33 7.14 25.05
CA ILE A 114 -0.99 7.10 25.64
C ILE A 114 0.11 7.59 24.67
N LEU A 115 -0.16 7.63 23.36
CA LEU A 115 0.86 7.89 22.35
C LEU A 115 1.16 9.39 22.17
N ARG A 116 2.43 9.73 21.95
CA ARG A 116 2.87 11.11 21.69
C ARG A 116 3.74 11.16 20.44
N HIS A 117 3.50 12.18 19.60
CA HIS A 117 4.43 12.51 18.53
C HIS A 117 5.80 12.91 19.10
N GLN A 118 6.83 12.80 18.26
CA GLN A 118 8.16 13.33 18.54
C GLN A 118 8.07 14.82 18.93
N GLU A 119 8.71 15.19 20.02
CA GLU A 119 8.95 16.60 20.34
C GLU A 119 10.02 17.17 19.40
N VAL A 120 9.61 18.10 18.53
CA VAL A 120 10.50 18.78 17.60
C VAL A 120 11.10 20.01 18.30
N SER A 121 12.42 20.08 18.31
CA SER A 121 13.19 21.15 18.98
C SER A 121 14.12 21.88 18.00
N LYS A 122 14.71 23.00 18.44
CA LYS A 122 15.67 23.78 17.64
C LYS A 122 16.98 23.05 17.30
N THR A 123 17.27 21.92 17.95
CA THR A 123 18.44 21.10 17.60
C THR A 123 18.20 20.27 16.34
N HIS A 124 16.94 20.07 15.96
CA HIS A 124 16.58 19.44 14.71
C HIS A 124 16.74 20.45 13.57
N GLU A 125 17.37 20.04 12.49
CA GLU A 125 17.42 20.84 11.28
C GLU A 125 16.01 21.02 10.73
N TYR A 126 15.62 22.27 10.44
CA TYR A 126 14.24 22.66 10.11
C TYR A 126 13.22 22.46 11.23
N GLY A 127 13.64 22.26 12.48
CA GLY A 127 12.71 22.10 13.61
C GLY A 127 11.85 23.34 13.90
N ASP A 128 12.28 24.51 13.45
CA ASP A 128 11.58 25.79 13.51
C ASP A 128 10.68 26.08 12.29
N ARG A 129 10.70 25.22 11.28
CA ARG A 129 9.90 25.34 10.06
C ARG A 129 8.55 24.64 10.15
N ASP A 130 7.60 25.10 9.33
CA ASP A 130 6.25 24.52 9.22
C ASP A 130 5.97 24.25 7.75
N VAL A 131 6.26 23.02 7.32
CA VAL A 131 6.29 22.67 5.89
C VAL A 131 4.96 22.95 5.20
N PHE A 132 3.81 22.71 5.84
CA PHE A 132 2.52 22.90 5.18
C PHE A 132 2.21 24.39 4.98
N ASN A 133 2.49 25.23 5.97
CA ASN A 133 2.31 26.68 5.84
C ASN A 133 3.24 27.29 4.78
N GLU A 134 4.48 26.81 4.73
CA GLU A 134 5.47 27.27 3.74
C GLU A 134 5.13 26.83 2.31
N LEU A 135 4.51 25.65 2.14
CA LEU A 135 4.09 25.15 0.84
C LEU A 135 2.78 25.80 0.34
N TYR A 136 1.90 26.25 1.23
CA TYR A 136 0.54 26.68 0.87
C TYR A 136 0.52 27.80 -0.18
N LYS A 137 1.14 28.95 0.09
CA LYS A 137 1.07 30.10 -0.82
C LYS A 137 1.76 29.86 -2.17
N PRO A 138 2.95 29.23 -2.24
CA PRO A 138 3.56 28.85 -3.52
C PRO A 138 2.69 27.92 -4.37
N LEU A 139 1.99 26.96 -3.75
CA LEU A 139 1.10 26.03 -4.42
C LEU A 139 -0.21 26.70 -4.89
N GLU A 140 -0.81 27.53 -4.03
CA GLU A 140 -2.03 28.28 -4.33
C GLU A 140 -1.86 29.16 -5.57
N ARG A 141 -0.75 29.90 -5.67
CA ARG A 141 -0.44 30.75 -6.84
C ARG A 141 -0.34 29.98 -8.15
N ARG A 142 -0.04 28.68 -8.07
CA ARG A 142 0.13 27.76 -9.21
C ARG A 142 -1.11 26.91 -9.50
N GLY A 143 -2.18 27.04 -8.71
CA GLY A 143 -3.35 26.19 -8.81
C GLY A 143 -3.08 24.72 -8.46
N VAL A 144 -2.02 24.43 -7.70
CA VAL A 144 -1.65 23.07 -7.30
C VAL A 144 -2.25 22.78 -5.92
N LYS A 145 -2.94 21.66 -5.79
CA LYS A 145 -3.53 21.23 -4.52
C LYS A 145 -2.46 20.65 -3.59
N LEU A 146 -2.63 20.79 -2.28
CA LEU A 146 -1.77 20.17 -1.28
C LEU A 146 -2.55 19.09 -0.52
N GLN A 147 -1.96 17.91 -0.37
CA GLN A 147 -2.47 16.83 0.47
C GLN A 147 -1.39 16.35 1.43
N ALA A 148 -1.80 15.97 2.64
CA ALA A 148 -0.89 15.35 3.60
C ALA A 148 -0.77 13.85 3.33
N ARG A 149 0.46 13.36 3.18
CA ARG A 149 0.76 11.94 3.05
C ARG A 149 1.17 11.36 4.40
N ILE A 150 0.50 10.28 4.79
CA ILE A 150 0.72 9.57 6.03
C ILE A 150 1.01 8.11 5.71
N LEU A 151 2.14 7.61 6.20
CA LEU A 151 2.45 6.19 6.14
C LEU A 151 2.73 5.67 7.55
N GLU A 152 2.13 4.52 7.88
CA GLU A 152 2.24 3.89 9.20
C GLU A 152 3.70 3.67 9.61
N ALA A 153 4.00 3.95 10.88
CA ALA A 153 5.32 3.71 11.45
C ALA A 153 5.54 2.21 11.75
N GLY A 154 6.77 1.74 11.57
CA GLY A 154 7.19 0.43 12.08
C GLY A 154 7.67 0.50 13.54
N ALA A 155 7.79 -0.65 14.20
CA ALA A 155 8.25 -0.78 15.60
C ALA A 155 9.63 -0.14 15.86
N ARG A 156 10.46 0.03 14.81
CA ARG A 156 11.75 0.74 14.87
C ARG A 156 11.63 2.22 15.24
N ARG A 157 10.41 2.76 15.40
CA ARG A 157 10.14 4.14 15.78
C ARG A 157 9.74 4.32 17.25
N LYS A 158 9.88 3.28 18.07
CA LYS A 158 9.60 3.37 19.51
C LYS A 158 10.39 4.44 20.24
N ASP A 159 11.59 4.78 19.77
CA ASP A 159 12.41 5.85 20.38
C ASP A 159 12.02 7.26 19.89
N ARG A 160 11.04 7.36 18.97
CA ARG A 160 10.60 8.61 18.35
C ARG A 160 9.13 8.93 18.61
N ILE A 161 8.32 7.90 18.86
CA ILE A 161 6.91 8.01 19.20
C ILE A 161 6.76 7.55 20.65
N GLY A 162 6.35 8.45 21.55
CA GLY A 162 6.23 8.14 22.97
C GLY A 162 5.25 7.00 23.21
N ASN A 163 5.63 6.03 24.05
CA ASN A 163 4.85 4.84 24.43
C ASN A 163 4.49 3.88 23.28
N TYR A 164 5.17 3.97 22.14
CA TYR A 164 4.82 3.19 20.96
C TYR A 164 5.06 1.68 21.12
N ASP A 165 6.00 1.28 21.97
CA ASP A 165 6.26 -0.10 22.35
C ASP A 165 5.04 -0.77 23.03
N GLN A 166 4.19 0.01 23.71
CA GLN A 166 3.01 -0.50 24.42
C GLN A 166 1.85 -0.87 23.47
N VAL A 167 1.86 -0.35 22.24
CA VAL A 167 0.77 -0.59 21.26
C VAL A 167 1.14 -1.57 20.15
N LEU A 168 2.33 -2.19 20.22
CA LEU A 168 2.80 -3.11 19.19
C LEU A 168 1.94 -4.38 19.15
N THR A 169 1.82 -4.97 17.97
CA THR A 169 1.30 -6.33 17.83
C THR A 169 2.11 -7.31 18.68
N GLN A 170 1.52 -8.43 19.09
CA GLN A 170 2.26 -9.54 19.70
C GLN A 170 2.24 -10.76 18.78
N ASP A 171 3.33 -11.52 18.77
CA ASP A 171 3.36 -12.83 18.12
C ASP A 171 2.65 -13.91 18.94
N ILE A 172 2.57 -15.14 18.40
CA ILE A 172 1.95 -16.29 19.07
C ILE A 172 2.58 -16.65 20.42
N TYR A 173 3.81 -16.20 20.70
CA TYR A 173 4.52 -16.42 21.96
C TYR A 173 4.47 -15.19 22.89
N GLY A 174 3.79 -14.12 22.49
CA GLY A 174 3.63 -12.89 23.26
C GLY A 174 4.75 -11.87 23.06
N ALA A 175 5.73 -12.13 22.18
CA ALA A 175 6.80 -11.17 21.92
C ALA A 175 6.31 -10.02 21.02
N PRO A 176 6.85 -8.80 21.17
CA PRO A 176 6.47 -7.66 20.34
C PRO A 176 6.79 -7.90 18.85
N GLY A 177 5.80 -7.61 18.00
CA GLY A 177 5.89 -7.66 16.55
C GLY A 177 6.45 -6.38 15.94
N ARG A 178 6.47 -6.31 14.60
CA ARG A 178 7.17 -5.26 13.83
C ARG A 178 6.35 -3.98 13.59
N GLY A 179 5.10 -3.91 14.04
CA GLY A 179 4.23 -2.76 13.84
C GLY A 179 3.15 -2.63 14.91
N PRO A 180 2.38 -1.55 14.88
CA PRO A 180 1.31 -1.28 15.85
C PRO A 180 0.12 -2.22 15.65
N CYS A 181 -0.68 -2.41 16.67
CA CYS A 181 -1.91 -3.21 16.59
C CYS A 181 -3.12 -2.32 16.23
N TRP A 182 -3.77 -2.59 15.09
CA TRP A 182 -5.00 -1.89 14.68
C TRP A 182 -6.21 -2.13 15.60
N ASN A 183 -6.16 -3.14 16.46
CA ASN A 183 -7.19 -3.37 17.46
C ASN A 183 -6.88 -2.66 18.79
N HIS A 184 -5.71 -2.06 18.95
CA HIS A 184 -5.36 -1.31 20.17
C HIS A 184 -6.06 0.06 20.16
N PRO A 185 -6.88 0.37 21.17
CA PRO A 185 -7.69 1.61 21.18
C PRO A 185 -6.82 2.87 21.13
N ASP A 186 -5.76 2.95 21.93
CA ASP A 186 -4.84 4.09 21.91
C ASP A 186 -4.16 4.32 20.56
N TYR A 187 -3.84 3.25 19.82
CA TYR A 187 -3.24 3.38 18.49
C TYR A 187 -4.24 3.94 17.48
N ARG A 188 -5.47 3.40 17.46
CA ARG A 188 -6.54 3.89 16.58
C ARG A 188 -6.82 5.37 16.86
N GLU A 189 -7.02 5.72 18.12
CA GLU A 189 -7.32 7.10 18.51
C GLU A 189 -6.16 8.04 18.21
N TRP A 190 -4.91 7.62 18.38
CA TRP A 190 -3.75 8.43 17.97
C TRP A 190 -3.75 8.72 16.47
N VAL A 191 -4.01 7.72 15.61
CA VAL A 191 -4.11 7.92 14.15
C VAL A 191 -5.24 8.91 13.81
N TYR A 192 -6.40 8.76 14.45
CA TYR A 192 -7.55 9.63 14.21
C TYR A 192 -7.28 11.07 14.64
N LEU A 193 -6.65 11.26 15.80
CA LEU A 193 -6.28 12.58 16.31
C LEU A 193 -5.19 13.24 15.48
N THR A 194 -4.20 12.49 14.98
CA THR A 194 -3.19 13.03 14.07
C THR A 194 -3.84 13.63 12.82
N ILE A 195 -4.79 12.90 12.21
CA ILE A 195 -5.48 13.36 11.00
C ILE A 195 -6.43 14.52 11.31
N GLN A 196 -7.16 14.45 12.42
CA GLN A 196 -8.02 15.53 12.89
C GLN A 196 -7.23 16.82 13.16
N GLU A 197 -6.06 16.73 13.81
CA GLU A 197 -5.22 17.90 14.07
C GLU A 197 -4.73 18.53 12.76
N LEU A 198 -4.29 17.72 11.80
CA LEU A 198 -3.88 18.21 10.48
C LEU A 198 -5.02 18.99 9.81
N LEU A 199 -6.23 18.45 9.84
CA LEU A 199 -7.41 19.05 9.21
C LEU A 199 -7.79 20.39 9.85
N ILE A 200 -7.73 20.48 11.18
CA ILE A 200 -8.07 21.71 11.93
C ILE A 200 -6.98 22.77 11.77
N ARG A 201 -5.72 22.36 11.86
CA ARG A 201 -4.57 23.28 11.85
C ARG A 201 -4.25 23.80 10.46
N TYR A 202 -4.47 22.98 9.43
CA TYR A 202 -4.15 23.30 8.03
C TYR A 202 -5.41 23.20 7.16
N PRO A 203 -6.37 24.13 7.30
CA PRO A 203 -7.65 24.08 6.59
C PRO A 203 -7.51 24.23 5.07
N PHE A 204 -6.35 24.66 4.57
CA PHE A 204 -6.03 24.74 3.14
C PHE A 204 -5.62 23.39 2.52
N LEU A 205 -5.40 22.34 3.34
CA LEU A 205 -5.17 21.01 2.80
C LEU A 205 -6.44 20.54 2.06
N SER A 206 -6.24 19.97 0.88
CA SER A 206 -7.33 19.45 0.04
C SER A 206 -7.69 18.00 0.36
N GLY A 207 -6.85 17.32 1.13
CA GLY A 207 -7.04 15.90 1.46
C GLY A 207 -5.86 15.27 2.18
N ILE A 208 -6.01 13.99 2.50
CA ILE A 208 -4.96 13.11 3.01
C ILE A 208 -4.81 11.88 2.12
N GLN A 209 -3.63 11.27 2.20
CA GLN A 209 -3.41 9.89 1.78
C GLN A 209 -2.86 9.10 2.95
N TYR A 210 -3.62 8.14 3.46
CA TYR A 210 -3.17 7.23 4.51
C TYR A 210 -2.83 5.86 3.93
N GLY A 211 -1.76 5.24 4.43
CA GLY A 211 -1.39 3.87 4.07
C GLY A 211 -0.61 3.13 5.15
N ALA A 212 -0.66 1.80 5.08
CA ALA A 212 0.14 0.91 5.89
C ALA A 212 0.70 -0.24 5.04
N GLU A 213 2.03 -0.37 4.97
CA GLU A 213 2.72 -1.36 4.13
C GLU A 213 2.96 -2.67 4.90
N ARG A 214 1.91 -3.49 5.01
CA ARG A 214 1.91 -4.72 5.82
C ARG A 214 1.10 -5.83 5.18
N THR A 215 1.41 -7.07 5.49
CA THR A 215 0.67 -8.26 5.05
C THR A 215 0.08 -9.01 6.25
N GLY A 216 -0.88 -9.90 6.00
CA GLY A 216 -1.54 -10.66 7.05
C GLY A 216 -0.62 -11.67 7.76
N PRO A 217 -1.05 -12.21 8.91
CA PRO A 217 -0.28 -13.21 9.66
C PRO A 217 0.01 -14.46 8.82
N LEU A 218 -0.87 -14.80 7.88
CA LEU A 218 -0.67 -15.97 7.02
C LEU A 218 0.43 -15.74 5.97
N SER A 219 0.46 -14.57 5.32
CA SER A 219 1.53 -14.21 4.38
C SER A 219 2.89 -14.12 5.09
N HIS A 220 2.93 -13.71 6.37
CA HIS A 220 4.16 -13.72 7.17
C HIS A 220 4.74 -15.13 7.32
N VAL A 221 3.88 -16.10 7.64
CA VAL A 221 4.33 -17.48 7.83
C VAL A 221 4.69 -18.11 6.48
N LEU A 222 3.79 -18.03 5.50
CA LEU A 222 3.94 -18.73 4.23
C LEU A 222 5.05 -18.16 3.34
N ASP A 223 5.06 -16.83 3.15
CA ASP A 223 6.00 -16.20 2.20
C ASP A 223 7.33 -15.84 2.86
N ARG A 224 7.37 -15.65 4.19
CA ARG A 224 8.59 -15.18 4.88
C ARG A 224 9.14 -16.15 5.92
N GLY A 225 8.38 -17.16 6.33
CA GLY A 225 8.76 -18.03 7.44
C GLY A 225 8.90 -17.27 8.76
N ASP A 226 8.27 -16.09 8.86
CA ASP A 226 8.26 -15.28 10.08
C ASP A 226 7.16 -15.80 11.02
N LEU A 227 7.27 -15.49 12.32
CA LEU A 227 6.20 -15.76 13.27
C LEU A 227 4.95 -14.92 12.94
N PRO A 228 3.74 -15.51 13.04
CA PRO A 228 2.50 -14.75 12.86
C PRO A 228 2.28 -13.81 14.05
N THR A 229 1.72 -12.64 13.77
CA THR A 229 1.48 -11.58 14.76
C THR A 229 -0.01 -11.31 14.95
N CYS A 230 -0.32 -10.31 15.79
CA CYS A 230 -1.67 -9.91 16.19
C CYS A 230 -2.34 -10.89 17.17
N PHE A 231 -1.60 -11.48 18.11
CA PHE A 231 -2.13 -12.33 19.20
C PHE A 231 -2.26 -11.61 20.55
N CYS A 232 -2.23 -10.28 20.57
CA CYS A 232 -2.43 -9.52 21.82
C CYS A 232 -3.88 -9.58 22.31
N ALA A 233 -4.10 -9.18 23.56
CA ALA A 233 -5.41 -9.22 24.21
C ALA A 233 -6.53 -8.51 23.41
N HIS A 234 -6.20 -7.43 22.69
CA HIS A 234 -7.18 -6.72 21.85
C HIS A 234 -7.64 -7.55 20.65
N CYS A 235 -6.73 -8.26 19.99
CA CYS A 235 -7.07 -9.16 18.88
C CYS A 235 -7.83 -10.39 19.37
N VAL A 236 -7.47 -10.94 20.54
CA VAL A 236 -8.22 -12.02 21.18
C VAL A 236 -9.65 -11.56 21.52
N SER A 237 -9.80 -10.35 22.07
CA SER A 237 -11.11 -9.75 22.36
C SER A 237 -11.94 -9.58 21.08
N ARG A 238 -11.34 -9.11 19.98
CA ARG A 238 -11.99 -9.06 18.66
C ARG A 238 -12.46 -10.44 18.21
N ALA A 239 -11.56 -11.42 18.19
CA ALA A 239 -11.87 -12.78 17.75
C ALA A 239 -13.02 -13.39 18.56
N LYS A 240 -13.02 -13.23 19.88
CA LYS A 240 -14.11 -13.67 20.76
C LYS A 240 -15.46 -13.07 20.37
N LYS A 241 -15.52 -11.77 20.05
CA LYS A 241 -16.75 -11.09 19.59
C LYS A 241 -17.26 -11.61 18.25
N LYS A 242 -16.39 -12.22 17.44
CA LYS A 242 -16.71 -12.81 16.13
C LYS A 242 -16.90 -14.33 16.19
N GLY A 243 -16.87 -14.92 17.38
CA GLY A 243 -17.02 -16.37 17.55
C GLY A 243 -15.82 -17.19 17.06
N ILE A 244 -14.64 -16.58 16.95
CA ILE A 244 -13.41 -17.26 16.50
C ILE A 244 -12.65 -17.77 17.73
N ASP A 245 -12.33 -19.07 17.75
CA ASP A 245 -11.53 -19.66 18.81
C ASP A 245 -10.05 -19.29 18.67
N HIS A 246 -9.58 -18.42 19.56
CA HIS A 246 -8.19 -17.98 19.60
C HIS A 246 -7.19 -19.11 19.92
N ASN A 247 -7.60 -20.13 20.69
CA ASN A 247 -6.72 -21.25 21.05
C ASN A 247 -6.48 -22.13 19.82
N ALA A 248 -7.55 -22.42 19.08
CA ALA A 248 -7.48 -23.15 17.82
C ALA A 248 -6.67 -22.37 16.77
N ALA A 249 -6.89 -21.05 16.65
CA ALA A 249 -6.09 -20.20 15.77
C ALA A 249 -4.61 -20.23 16.13
N LYS A 250 -4.27 -20.03 17.41
CA LYS A 250 -2.89 -20.05 17.91
C LYS A 250 -2.22 -21.39 17.65
N LEU A 251 -2.89 -22.50 17.98
CA LEU A 251 -2.37 -23.85 17.72
C LEU A 251 -2.17 -24.09 16.21
N GLY A 252 -3.14 -23.74 15.37
CA GLY A 252 -3.04 -23.88 13.93
C GLY A 252 -1.89 -23.06 13.32
N PHE A 253 -1.67 -21.84 13.80
CA PHE A 253 -0.53 -21.03 13.38
C PHE A 253 0.81 -21.55 13.90
N THR A 254 0.88 -22.11 15.11
CA THR A 254 2.08 -22.80 15.61
C THR A 254 2.43 -24.00 14.73
N GLU A 255 1.45 -24.85 14.41
CA GLU A 255 1.63 -26.00 13.51
C GLU A 255 2.06 -25.55 12.11
N LEU A 256 1.44 -24.49 11.58
CA LEU A 256 1.81 -23.94 10.27
C LEU A 256 3.24 -23.40 10.26
N TYR A 257 3.63 -22.65 11.29
CA TYR A 257 4.98 -22.14 11.42
C TYR A 257 6.00 -23.27 11.49
N ASN A 258 5.76 -24.27 12.34
CA ASN A 258 6.63 -25.44 12.46
C ASN A 258 6.73 -26.23 11.14
N TRP A 259 5.62 -26.34 10.40
CA TRP A 259 5.61 -26.95 9.08
C TRP A 259 6.51 -26.21 8.08
N ILE A 260 6.40 -24.88 8.02
CA ILE A 260 7.29 -24.06 7.17
C ILE A 260 8.75 -24.21 7.60
N LYS A 261 9.05 -24.26 8.90
CA LYS A 261 10.43 -24.47 9.39
C LYS A 261 11.01 -25.83 9.01
N ARG A 262 10.21 -26.88 8.96
CA ARG A 262 10.65 -28.19 8.47
C ARG A 262 11.00 -28.16 6.98
N ILE A 263 10.22 -27.44 6.16
CA ILE A 263 10.54 -27.25 4.74
C ILE A 263 11.86 -26.48 4.60
N GLU A 264 12.02 -25.38 5.32
CA GLU A 264 13.25 -24.57 5.30
C GLU A 264 14.49 -25.35 5.76
N SER A 265 14.33 -26.33 6.66
CA SER A 265 15.42 -27.20 7.11
C SER A 265 15.76 -28.33 6.13
N GLY A 266 15.05 -28.46 5.01
CA GLY A 266 15.26 -29.51 4.01
C GLY A 266 14.70 -30.88 4.39
N ASP A 267 13.68 -30.95 5.27
CA ASP A 267 12.99 -32.21 5.57
C ASP A 267 12.31 -32.76 4.29
N PRO A 268 12.73 -33.92 3.76
CA PRO A 268 12.21 -34.45 2.50
C PRO A 268 10.71 -34.76 2.53
N ILE A 269 10.16 -35.15 3.68
CA ILE A 269 8.73 -35.44 3.83
C ILE A 269 7.94 -34.13 3.74
N ALA A 270 8.43 -33.09 4.40
CA ALA A 270 7.79 -31.79 4.38
C ALA A 270 7.87 -31.14 3.00
N ALA A 271 9.05 -31.15 2.37
CA ALA A 271 9.27 -30.54 1.07
C ALA A 271 8.44 -31.20 -0.06
N ASN A 272 8.33 -32.53 -0.07
CA ASN A 272 7.54 -33.25 -1.08
C ASN A 272 6.02 -33.11 -0.90
N ALA A 273 5.58 -32.62 0.26
CA ALA A 273 4.17 -32.43 0.58
C ALA A 273 3.84 -31.00 1.01
N ALA A 274 4.64 -30.00 0.61
CA ALA A 274 4.60 -28.63 1.15
C ALA A 274 3.19 -28.05 1.20
N MET A 275 2.52 -27.93 0.03
CA MET A 275 1.14 -27.43 -0.05
C MET A 275 0.12 -28.37 0.60
N THR A 276 0.26 -29.69 0.43
CA THR A 276 -0.66 -30.66 1.05
C THR A 276 -0.63 -30.56 2.58
N GLY A 277 0.53 -30.29 3.17
CA GLY A 277 0.69 -30.03 4.60
C GLY A 277 0.00 -28.75 5.03
N VAL A 278 0.14 -27.67 4.25
CA VAL A 278 -0.57 -26.41 4.49
C VAL A 278 -2.09 -26.62 4.47
N TYR A 279 -2.63 -27.27 3.43
CA TYR A 279 -4.07 -27.57 3.36
C TYR A 279 -4.57 -28.52 4.45
N ARG A 280 -3.75 -29.47 4.90
CA ARG A 280 -4.08 -30.33 6.05
C ARG A 280 -4.24 -29.50 7.32
N ILE A 281 -3.37 -28.52 7.54
CA ILE A 281 -3.43 -27.64 8.71
C ILE A 281 -4.67 -26.75 8.62
N TYR A 282 -5.01 -26.19 7.45
CA TYR A 282 -6.24 -25.41 7.28
C TYR A 282 -7.51 -26.21 7.55
N GLN A 283 -7.56 -27.47 7.09
CA GLN A 283 -8.72 -28.35 7.34
C GLN A 283 -8.88 -28.71 8.82
N ARG A 284 -7.76 -28.82 9.56
CA ARG A 284 -7.78 -29.12 10.99
C ARG A 284 -8.05 -27.90 11.86
N TYR A 285 -7.57 -26.73 11.43
CA TYR A 285 -7.64 -25.46 12.15
C TYR A 285 -8.17 -24.36 11.23
N PRO A 286 -9.46 -24.39 10.85
CA PRO A 286 -10.06 -23.38 9.99
C PRO A 286 -9.96 -21.96 10.58
N GLU A 287 -9.80 -21.83 11.90
CA GLU A 287 -9.57 -20.57 12.61
C GLU A 287 -8.31 -19.84 12.12
N VAL A 288 -7.33 -20.52 11.51
CA VAL A 288 -6.19 -19.86 10.85
C VAL A 288 -6.66 -18.92 9.74
N LEU A 289 -7.62 -19.37 8.92
CA LEU A 289 -8.18 -18.57 7.84
C LEU A 289 -9.08 -17.45 8.39
N ALA A 290 -9.94 -17.77 9.36
CA ALA A 290 -10.81 -16.77 9.99
C ALA A 290 -10.00 -15.66 10.69
N TRP A 291 -8.92 -16.02 11.38
CA TRP A 291 -8.02 -15.08 12.03
C TRP A 291 -7.29 -14.17 11.03
N ASN A 292 -6.81 -14.75 9.92
CA ASN A 292 -6.20 -13.98 8.84
C ASN A 292 -7.21 -13.02 8.18
N PHE A 293 -8.45 -13.46 7.96
CA PHE A 293 -9.52 -12.63 7.43
C PHE A 293 -9.83 -11.44 8.36
N GLU A 294 -10.00 -11.68 9.66
CA GLU A 294 -10.27 -10.62 10.64
C GLU A 294 -9.12 -9.61 10.79
N TRP A 295 -7.88 -10.02 10.50
CA TRP A 295 -6.76 -9.09 10.42
C TRP A 295 -6.97 -8.05 9.31
N PHE A 296 -7.45 -8.47 8.14
CA PHE A 296 -7.78 -7.55 7.06
C PHE A 296 -9.03 -6.70 7.35
N GLN A 297 -9.99 -7.23 8.09
CA GLN A 297 -11.15 -6.42 8.54
C GLN A 297 -10.71 -5.31 9.50
N ALA A 298 -9.72 -5.54 10.36
CA ALA A 298 -9.14 -4.48 11.18
C ALA A 298 -8.48 -3.36 10.36
N ASP A 299 -7.86 -3.68 9.22
CA ASP A 299 -7.35 -2.69 8.25
C ASP A 299 -8.49 -1.83 7.69
N ASN A 300 -9.60 -2.45 7.26
CA ASN A 300 -10.76 -1.72 6.75
C ASN A 300 -11.39 -0.83 7.81
N GLU A 301 -11.52 -1.32 9.05
CA GLU A 301 -12.13 -0.57 10.15
C GLU A 301 -11.28 0.62 10.60
N ILE A 302 -9.94 0.54 10.56
CA ILE A 302 -9.12 1.71 10.86
C ILE A 302 -9.30 2.78 9.79
N HIS A 303 -9.39 2.41 8.51
CA HIS A 303 -9.69 3.35 7.41
C HIS A 303 -11.10 3.94 7.53
N GLN A 304 -12.10 3.15 7.91
CA GLN A 304 -13.46 3.66 8.16
C GLN A 304 -13.44 4.72 9.28
N GLY A 305 -12.74 4.45 10.39
CA GLY A 305 -12.63 5.43 11.48
C GLY A 305 -11.91 6.72 11.07
N ILE A 306 -10.90 6.64 10.18
CA ILE A 306 -10.27 7.82 9.57
C ILE A 306 -11.31 8.60 8.75
N TYR A 307 -12.00 7.91 7.86
CA TYR A 307 -13.00 8.50 6.97
C TYR A 307 -14.11 9.20 7.76
N ASP A 308 -14.72 8.51 8.72
CA ASP A 308 -15.80 9.05 9.55
C ASP A 308 -15.35 10.29 10.33
N ARG A 309 -14.15 10.24 10.93
CA ARG A 309 -13.58 11.38 11.66
C ARG A 309 -13.39 12.58 10.74
N VAL A 310 -12.80 12.38 9.56
CA VAL A 310 -12.59 13.45 8.59
C VAL A 310 -13.92 14.02 8.11
N LYS A 311 -14.85 13.17 7.67
CA LYS A 311 -16.13 13.61 7.10
C LYS A 311 -17.04 14.30 8.12
N SER A 312 -16.92 13.96 9.41
CA SER A 312 -17.61 14.69 10.48
C SER A 312 -17.13 16.13 10.68
N ILE A 313 -15.89 16.45 10.27
CA ILE A 313 -15.27 17.77 10.43
C ILE A 313 -15.38 18.57 9.13
N ASN A 314 -15.02 17.94 8.01
CA ASN A 314 -15.07 18.55 6.68
C ASN A 314 -15.47 17.49 5.62
N PRO A 315 -16.76 17.46 5.23
CA PRO A 315 -17.25 16.50 4.22
C PRO A 315 -16.54 16.57 2.87
N SER A 316 -16.04 17.74 2.47
CA SER A 316 -15.35 17.96 1.19
C SER A 316 -13.87 17.58 1.20
N PHE A 317 -13.28 17.33 2.38
CA PHE A 317 -11.88 16.96 2.47
C PHE A 317 -11.66 15.54 1.92
N ALA A 318 -10.71 15.39 0.99
CA ALA A 318 -10.49 14.10 0.33
C ALA A 318 -9.75 13.11 1.23
N VAL A 319 -10.23 11.89 1.31
CA VAL A 319 -9.65 10.77 2.05
C VAL A 319 -9.17 9.72 1.06
N GLY A 320 -7.85 9.63 0.92
CA GLY A 320 -7.17 8.67 0.07
C GLY A 320 -6.72 7.43 0.80
N ARG A 321 -6.99 6.25 0.21
CA ARG A 321 -6.41 4.98 0.65
C ARG A 321 -5.24 4.57 -0.24
N HIS A 322 -4.08 4.42 0.37
CA HIS A 322 -2.89 3.87 -0.27
C HIS A 322 -2.83 2.35 -0.06
N VAL A 323 -2.88 1.59 -1.16
CA VAL A 323 -2.80 0.13 -1.13
C VAL A 323 -1.37 -0.29 -1.45
N ASP A 324 -0.73 -0.92 -0.45
CA ASP A 324 0.66 -1.41 -0.49
C ASP A 324 0.95 -2.29 -1.72
N HIS A 325 2.18 -2.25 -2.21
CA HIS A 325 2.63 -3.03 -3.35
C HIS A 325 2.43 -4.52 -3.14
N GLN A 326 2.68 -5.04 -1.93
CA GLN A 326 2.47 -6.46 -1.65
C GLN A 326 1.00 -6.82 -1.84
N ARG A 327 0.12 -6.04 -1.22
CA ARG A 327 -1.34 -6.23 -1.27
C ARG A 327 -1.90 -6.09 -2.67
N SER A 328 -1.45 -5.06 -3.40
CA SER A 328 -1.93 -4.80 -4.75
C SER A 328 -1.36 -5.76 -5.77
N SER A 329 -0.23 -6.43 -5.54
CA SER A 329 0.53 -7.02 -6.64
C SER A 329 0.91 -8.49 -6.48
N TRP A 330 1.13 -9.02 -5.26
CA TRP A 330 1.53 -10.44 -5.09
C TRP A 330 1.02 -11.17 -3.85
N ASP A 331 0.34 -10.50 -2.93
CA ASP A 331 -0.31 -11.13 -1.78
C ASP A 331 -1.71 -11.65 -2.19
N LEU A 332 -1.75 -12.90 -2.63
CA LEU A 332 -2.98 -13.59 -3.02
C LEU A 332 -3.97 -13.68 -1.85
N LEU A 333 -3.46 -13.83 -0.63
CA LEU A 333 -4.29 -13.96 0.57
C LEU A 333 -5.00 -12.65 0.87
N TYR A 334 -4.34 -11.51 0.70
CA TYR A 334 -4.98 -10.19 0.78
C TYR A 334 -6.09 -10.06 -0.26
N ARG A 335 -5.78 -10.32 -1.55
CA ARG A 335 -6.76 -10.21 -2.64
C ARG A 335 -7.98 -11.11 -2.45
N SER A 336 -7.80 -12.28 -1.86
CA SER A 336 -8.90 -13.21 -1.57
C SER A 336 -9.85 -12.73 -0.46
N ALA A 337 -9.41 -11.78 0.37
CA ALA A 337 -10.13 -11.36 1.57
C ALA A 337 -10.66 -9.92 1.51
N VAL A 338 -10.08 -9.06 0.67
CA VAL A 338 -10.47 -7.66 0.53
C VAL A 338 -10.46 -7.27 -0.95
N SER A 339 -11.60 -6.80 -1.44
CA SER A 339 -11.74 -6.19 -2.76
C SER A 339 -11.52 -4.67 -2.71
N TYR A 340 -11.27 -4.05 -3.86
CA TYR A 340 -11.30 -2.58 -3.93
C TYR A 340 -12.69 -2.01 -3.68
N GLY A 341 -13.74 -2.77 -4.02
CA GLY A 341 -15.13 -2.41 -3.75
C GLY A 341 -15.39 -2.18 -2.25
N ASP A 342 -14.82 -3.01 -1.39
CA ASP A 342 -14.94 -2.88 0.07
C ASP A 342 -14.30 -1.59 0.59
N MET A 343 -13.30 -1.05 -0.12
CA MET A 343 -12.61 0.17 0.29
C MET A 343 -13.40 1.44 -0.02
N THR A 344 -14.40 1.36 -0.90
CA THR A 344 -15.16 2.54 -1.39
C THR A 344 -16.04 3.17 -0.31
N THR A 345 -16.35 2.45 0.78
CA THR A 345 -17.12 3.01 1.90
C THR A 345 -16.31 3.96 2.78
N SER A 346 -14.98 3.91 2.67
CA SER A 346 -14.06 4.63 3.55
C SER A 346 -12.98 5.41 2.79
N ALA A 347 -13.18 5.68 1.49
CA ALA A 347 -12.20 6.39 0.68
C ALA A 347 -12.88 7.14 -0.48
N ASP A 348 -12.53 8.43 -0.64
CA ASP A 348 -12.91 9.20 -1.83
C ASP A 348 -12.06 8.79 -3.04
N TYR A 349 -10.84 8.30 -2.79
CA TYR A 349 -9.98 7.74 -3.83
C TYR A 349 -9.12 6.59 -3.32
N ILE A 350 -8.77 5.68 -4.23
CA ILE A 350 -7.91 4.53 -3.99
C ILE A 350 -6.68 4.64 -4.89
N LYS A 351 -5.50 4.47 -4.28
CA LYS A 351 -4.21 4.42 -4.98
C LYS A 351 -3.56 3.06 -4.80
N PRO A 352 -3.75 2.10 -5.73
CA PRO A 352 -2.93 0.90 -5.77
C PRO A 352 -1.50 1.22 -6.19
N ILE A 353 -0.52 0.58 -5.56
CA ILE A 353 0.87 0.66 -6.00
C ILE A 353 1.07 -0.23 -7.23
N LEU A 354 1.44 0.38 -8.36
CA LEU A 354 1.68 -0.28 -9.64
C LEU A 354 3.11 0.00 -10.11
N TYR A 355 4.10 -0.27 -9.25
CA TYR A 355 5.51 0.01 -9.55
C TYR A 355 6.08 -1.03 -10.52
N HIS A 356 5.60 -0.98 -11.76
CA HIS A 356 5.82 -1.94 -12.82
C HIS A 356 7.28 -2.31 -13.06
N ASP A 357 8.21 -1.36 -13.01
CA ASP A 357 9.63 -1.65 -13.26
C ASP A 357 10.26 -2.44 -12.11
N ILE A 358 10.27 -1.87 -10.90
CA ILE A 358 10.89 -2.51 -9.72
C ILE A 358 10.16 -3.80 -9.30
N PHE A 359 8.91 -4.00 -9.74
CA PHE A 359 8.14 -5.17 -9.38
C PHE A 359 8.81 -6.45 -9.86
N GLY A 360 9.43 -6.49 -11.05
CA GLY A 360 10.07 -7.74 -11.51
C GLY A 360 11.19 -8.23 -10.58
N LEU A 361 12.07 -7.34 -10.13
CA LEU A 361 13.09 -7.65 -9.12
C LEU A 361 12.47 -8.12 -7.80
N ARG A 362 11.40 -7.44 -7.35
CA ARG A 362 10.67 -7.81 -6.13
C ARG A 362 9.98 -9.16 -6.27
N LEU A 363 9.36 -9.46 -7.42
CA LEU A 363 8.69 -10.71 -7.68
C LEU A 363 9.70 -11.85 -7.62
N TYR A 364 10.84 -11.73 -8.31
CA TYR A 364 11.89 -12.73 -8.26
C TYR A 364 12.40 -12.98 -6.84
N HIS A 365 12.91 -11.94 -6.17
CA HIS A 365 13.61 -12.11 -4.89
C HIS A 365 12.71 -12.21 -3.66
N TRP A 366 11.58 -11.51 -3.65
CA TRP A 366 10.71 -11.44 -2.48
C TRP A 366 9.52 -12.40 -2.56
N VAL A 367 9.25 -12.99 -3.72
CA VAL A 367 8.14 -13.93 -3.90
C VAL A 367 8.66 -15.28 -4.39
N LEU A 368 9.19 -15.37 -5.61
CA LEU A 368 9.53 -16.67 -6.23
C LEU A 368 10.61 -17.42 -5.43
N GLU A 369 11.77 -16.79 -5.18
CA GLU A 369 12.84 -17.42 -4.40
C GLU A 369 12.39 -17.76 -2.97
N ARG A 370 11.50 -16.96 -2.40
CA ARG A 370 11.01 -17.18 -1.04
C ARG A 370 9.99 -18.30 -0.96
N ARG A 371 9.10 -18.43 -1.94
CA ARG A 371 8.11 -19.49 -2.02
C ARG A 371 8.76 -20.82 -2.38
N GLN A 372 9.76 -20.82 -3.25
CA GLN A 372 10.54 -22.02 -3.56
C GLN A 372 11.31 -22.56 -2.34
N LYS A 373 11.69 -21.71 -1.38
CA LYS A 373 12.26 -22.18 -0.10
C LYS A 373 11.21 -22.70 0.89
N ARG A 374 9.92 -22.66 0.54
CA ARG A 374 8.77 -22.87 1.43
C ARG A 374 7.62 -23.57 0.68
N LEU A 375 6.47 -22.89 0.55
CA LEU A 375 5.21 -23.49 0.09
C LEU A 375 5.25 -24.05 -1.35
N GLN A 376 6.19 -23.61 -2.18
CA GLN A 376 6.40 -24.06 -3.56
C GLN A 376 7.75 -24.78 -3.72
N SER A 377 8.24 -25.48 -2.68
CA SER A 377 9.54 -26.17 -2.70
C SER A 377 9.71 -27.25 -3.76
N ASN A 378 8.59 -27.73 -4.31
CA ASN A 378 8.55 -28.73 -5.37
C ASN A 378 8.45 -28.10 -6.78
N LEU A 379 8.41 -26.78 -6.91
CA LEU A 379 8.33 -26.09 -8.20
C LEU A 379 9.68 -25.53 -8.63
N SER A 380 9.95 -25.59 -9.94
CA SER A 380 10.96 -24.72 -10.55
C SER A 380 10.54 -23.24 -10.41
N LEU A 381 11.46 -22.30 -10.60
CA LEU A 381 11.11 -20.88 -10.57
C LEU A 381 10.21 -20.51 -11.76
N GLU A 382 10.38 -21.19 -12.90
CA GLU A 382 9.58 -21.07 -14.10
C GLU A 382 8.13 -21.52 -13.84
N ASP A 383 7.93 -22.68 -13.21
CA ASP A 383 6.60 -23.17 -12.85
C ASP A 383 5.95 -22.29 -11.78
N ALA A 384 6.72 -21.82 -10.81
CA ALA A 384 6.24 -20.89 -9.79
C ALA A 384 5.79 -19.55 -10.41
N LEU A 385 6.52 -19.04 -11.42
CA LEU A 385 6.15 -17.84 -12.14
C LEU A 385 4.89 -18.05 -13.00
N ALA A 386 4.80 -19.19 -13.70
CA ALA A 386 3.61 -19.54 -14.48
C ALA A 386 2.36 -19.65 -13.59
N SER A 387 2.48 -20.31 -12.43
CA SER A 387 1.43 -20.36 -11.41
C SER A 387 1.06 -18.96 -10.93
N PHE A 388 2.05 -18.12 -10.65
CA PHE A 388 1.81 -16.75 -10.20
C PHE A 388 1.02 -15.93 -11.24
N TYR A 389 1.36 -16.03 -12.52
CA TYR A 389 0.60 -15.35 -13.57
C TYR A 389 -0.84 -15.87 -13.68
N ALA A 390 -1.03 -17.19 -13.61
CA ALA A 390 -2.36 -17.79 -13.65
C ALA A 390 -3.22 -17.38 -12.45
N ASP A 391 -2.68 -17.45 -11.23
CA ASP A 391 -3.39 -17.11 -9.98
C ASP A 391 -3.83 -15.64 -9.95
N PHE A 392 -3.07 -14.75 -10.59
CA PHE A 392 -3.33 -13.32 -10.66
C PHE A 392 -4.08 -12.91 -11.92
N GLY A 393 -4.36 -13.84 -12.83
CA GLY A 393 -5.10 -13.59 -14.08
C GLY A 393 -4.30 -12.83 -15.14
N TYR A 394 -2.97 -12.84 -15.06
CA TYR A 394 -2.13 -12.20 -16.06
C TYR A 394 -1.98 -13.08 -17.31
N ASP A 395 -2.04 -12.44 -18.48
CA ASP A 395 -1.69 -13.09 -19.74
C ASP A 395 -0.17 -13.30 -19.80
N ALA A 396 0.26 -14.56 -19.64
CA ALA A 396 1.67 -14.92 -19.61
C ALA A 396 2.42 -14.54 -20.91
N VAL A 397 1.72 -14.37 -22.05
CA VAL A 397 2.33 -13.92 -23.32
C VAL A 397 2.73 -12.45 -23.25
N GLN A 398 2.01 -11.65 -22.45
CA GLN A 398 2.27 -10.22 -22.29
C GLN A 398 3.18 -9.91 -21.08
N MET A 399 3.43 -10.91 -20.23
CA MET A 399 4.28 -10.79 -19.06
C MET A 399 5.72 -11.22 -19.36
N PRO A 400 6.73 -10.67 -18.65
CA PRO A 400 8.12 -11.07 -18.85
C PRO A 400 8.34 -12.54 -18.48
N THR A 401 9.25 -13.20 -19.19
CA THR A 401 9.74 -14.54 -18.78
C THR A 401 10.62 -14.44 -17.52
N LEU A 402 10.94 -15.57 -16.89
CA LEU A 402 11.81 -15.58 -15.70
C LEU A 402 13.16 -14.90 -15.95
N SER A 403 13.78 -15.14 -17.11
CA SER A 403 15.06 -14.53 -17.48
C SER A 403 14.96 -13.02 -17.72
N GLU A 404 13.78 -12.53 -18.10
CA GLU A 404 13.55 -11.10 -18.38
C GLU A 404 13.08 -10.32 -17.16
N LEU A 405 12.47 -11.01 -16.18
CA LEU A 405 11.73 -10.42 -15.08
C LEU A 405 12.54 -9.37 -14.31
N ARG A 406 13.80 -9.66 -14.01
CA ARG A 406 14.69 -8.77 -13.22
C ARG A 406 15.10 -7.50 -13.97
N ASP A 407 15.15 -7.54 -15.29
CA ASP A 407 15.66 -6.43 -16.12
C ASP A 407 14.52 -5.61 -16.73
N LYS A 408 13.46 -6.27 -17.20
CA LYS A 408 12.33 -5.59 -17.85
C LYS A 408 11.28 -5.10 -16.85
N GLY A 409 11.19 -5.70 -15.66
CA GLY A 409 10.03 -5.52 -14.80
C GLY A 409 8.73 -6.02 -15.45
N MET A 410 7.61 -5.78 -14.78
CA MET A 410 6.28 -6.25 -15.23
C MET A 410 5.66 -5.38 -16.34
N GLY A 411 6.12 -4.14 -16.49
CA GLY A 411 5.78 -3.29 -17.64
C GLY A 411 4.35 -2.75 -17.72
N PRO A 412 4.00 -2.08 -18.83
CA PRO A 412 2.70 -1.42 -19.01
C PRO A 412 1.48 -2.36 -19.00
N ALA A 413 1.59 -3.57 -19.54
CA ALA A 413 0.48 -4.53 -19.56
C ALA A 413 0.03 -4.92 -18.14
N TYR A 414 0.96 -5.01 -17.19
CA TYR A 414 0.64 -5.20 -15.78
C TYR A 414 -0.10 -3.99 -15.19
N VAL A 415 0.31 -2.77 -15.54
CA VAL A 415 -0.37 -1.54 -15.10
C VAL A 415 -1.78 -1.47 -15.65
N GLU A 416 -1.95 -1.80 -16.94
CA GLU A 416 -3.25 -1.88 -17.60
C GLU A 416 -4.18 -2.85 -16.87
N HIS A 417 -3.73 -4.10 -16.66
CA HIS A 417 -4.52 -5.14 -16.03
C HIS A 417 -4.97 -4.75 -14.61
N GLU A 418 -4.03 -4.32 -13.77
CA GLU A 418 -4.35 -3.99 -12.38
C GLU A 418 -5.16 -2.70 -12.23
N THR A 419 -4.93 -1.72 -13.11
CA THR A 419 -5.75 -0.51 -13.13
C THR A 419 -7.19 -0.86 -13.55
N GLN A 420 -7.36 -1.65 -14.60
CA GLN A 420 -8.68 -2.07 -15.07
C GLN A 420 -9.42 -2.88 -13.99
N ARG A 421 -8.70 -3.76 -13.27
CA ARG A 421 -9.27 -4.50 -12.12
C ARG A 421 -9.76 -3.54 -11.04
N CYS A 422 -8.94 -2.56 -10.66
CA CYS A 422 -9.31 -1.57 -9.66
C CYS A 422 -10.53 -0.74 -10.09
N VAL A 423 -10.51 -0.18 -11.31
CA VAL A 423 -11.62 0.60 -11.87
C VAL A 423 -12.93 -0.20 -11.86
N ARG A 424 -12.88 -1.47 -12.31
CA ARG A 424 -14.05 -2.36 -12.35
C ARG A 424 -14.61 -2.65 -10.97
N GLU A 425 -13.76 -3.00 -10.00
CA GLU A 425 -14.21 -3.32 -8.63
C GLU A 425 -14.74 -2.09 -7.88
N VAL A 426 -14.14 -0.92 -8.11
CA VAL A 426 -14.59 0.35 -7.52
C VAL A 426 -15.95 0.78 -8.08
N GLY A 427 -16.20 0.50 -9.37
CA GLY A 427 -17.50 0.76 -9.98
C GLY A 427 -17.94 2.23 -9.90
N GLY A 428 -16.99 3.16 -9.96
CA GLY A 428 -17.23 4.61 -9.92
C GLY A 428 -17.57 5.18 -8.53
N LYS A 429 -17.55 4.39 -7.45
CA LYS A 429 -17.87 4.85 -6.09
C LYS A 429 -16.75 5.63 -5.41
N ALA A 430 -15.53 5.50 -5.91
CA ALA A 430 -14.34 6.25 -5.50
C ALA A 430 -13.51 6.54 -6.75
N LYS A 431 -12.57 7.49 -6.66
CA LYS A 431 -11.62 7.75 -7.74
C LYS A 431 -10.48 6.73 -7.73
N VAL A 432 -9.98 6.34 -8.91
CA VAL A 432 -8.84 5.43 -9.03
C VAL A 432 -7.61 6.20 -9.52
N TYR A 433 -6.58 6.26 -8.69
CA TYR A 433 -5.30 6.87 -9.06
C TYR A 433 -4.20 5.82 -9.17
N ALA A 434 -3.74 5.55 -10.39
CA ALA A 434 -2.70 4.56 -10.63
C ALA A 434 -1.37 5.03 -10.01
N GLY A 435 -0.84 4.26 -9.06
CA GLY A 435 0.43 4.53 -8.40
C GLY A 435 1.62 4.12 -9.23
N ILE A 436 2.05 4.97 -10.17
CA ILE A 436 3.16 4.67 -11.09
C ILE A 436 4.48 4.84 -10.38
N GLY A 437 5.28 3.76 -10.35
CA GLY A 437 6.65 3.77 -9.83
C GLY A 437 7.61 4.31 -10.87
N VAL A 438 8.48 5.23 -10.46
CA VAL A 438 9.45 5.93 -11.29
C VAL A 438 10.80 5.89 -10.58
N ASP A 439 11.79 5.26 -11.22
CA ASP A 439 13.18 5.21 -10.74
C ASP A 439 13.33 4.67 -9.30
N VAL A 440 12.40 3.80 -8.88
CA VAL A 440 12.34 3.29 -7.50
C VAL A 440 13.58 2.44 -7.22
N ALA A 441 14.43 2.90 -6.30
CA ALA A 441 15.67 2.22 -5.94
C ALA A 441 15.43 0.77 -5.45
N TRP A 442 16.40 -0.10 -5.76
CA TRP A 442 16.41 -1.49 -5.32
C TRP A 442 17.10 -1.63 -3.95
N HIS A 443 16.47 -2.38 -3.04
CA HIS A 443 17.07 -2.75 -1.76
C HIS A 443 17.87 -4.04 -1.93
N LEU A 444 19.17 -3.98 -1.68
CA LEU A 444 20.06 -5.12 -1.85
C LEU A 444 19.81 -6.18 -0.74
N PRO A 445 19.80 -7.49 -1.06
CA PRO A 445 19.69 -8.56 -0.06
C PRO A 445 20.73 -8.47 1.06
N GLU A 446 21.97 -8.09 0.72
CA GLU A 446 23.11 -7.90 1.60
C GLU A 446 23.06 -6.59 2.41
N GLY A 447 22.04 -5.76 2.19
CA GLY A 447 21.90 -4.44 2.81
C GLY A 447 22.36 -3.30 1.90
N GLY A 448 21.77 -2.13 2.11
CA GLY A 448 21.99 -0.95 1.26
C GLY A 448 20.97 -0.84 0.12
N MET A 449 21.26 0.08 -0.80
CA MET A 449 20.39 0.37 -1.95
C MET A 449 21.23 0.56 -3.22
N ARG A 450 20.62 0.24 -4.36
CA ARG A 450 21.16 0.49 -5.70
C ARG A 450 20.14 1.26 -6.52
N ALA A 451 20.60 2.22 -7.31
CA ALA A 451 19.75 2.89 -8.29
C ALA A 451 19.15 1.85 -9.26
N HIS A 452 17.88 2.03 -9.61
CA HIS A 452 17.20 1.19 -10.58
C HIS A 452 16.36 2.09 -11.49
N PRO A 453 17.01 2.75 -12.47
CA PRO A 453 16.34 3.71 -13.34
C PRO A 453 15.27 3.03 -14.19
N SER A 454 14.07 3.58 -14.17
CA SER A 454 12.95 3.22 -15.04
C SER A 454 13.25 3.65 -16.48
N PRO A 455 13.07 2.80 -17.51
CA PRO A 455 13.18 3.25 -18.89
C PRO A 455 12.09 4.31 -19.18
N PRO A 456 12.43 5.58 -19.52
CA PRO A 456 11.44 6.67 -19.56
C PRO A 456 10.25 6.42 -20.50
N GLN A 457 10.50 5.79 -21.65
CA GLN A 457 9.44 5.39 -22.59
C GLN A 457 8.52 4.30 -22.05
N ARG A 458 9.01 3.41 -21.16
CA ARG A 458 8.14 2.42 -20.48
C ARG A 458 7.28 3.10 -19.42
N THR A 459 7.84 4.05 -18.66
CA THR A 459 7.08 4.87 -17.72
C THR A 459 5.95 5.61 -18.43
N LYS A 460 6.25 6.22 -19.60
CA LYS A 460 5.27 6.85 -20.48
C LYS A 460 4.14 5.90 -20.87
N ALA A 461 4.50 4.71 -21.35
CA ALA A 461 3.54 3.71 -21.77
C ALA A 461 2.69 3.19 -20.60
N ALA A 462 3.26 3.06 -19.39
CA ALA A 462 2.55 2.67 -18.18
C ALA A 462 1.51 3.73 -17.75
N VAL A 463 1.85 5.02 -17.83
CA VAL A 463 0.90 6.11 -17.59
C VAL A 463 -0.24 6.04 -18.60
N LYS A 464 0.07 5.90 -19.89
CA LYS A 464 -0.94 5.80 -20.95
C LYS A 464 -1.87 4.60 -20.70
N ALA A 465 -1.30 3.43 -20.41
CA ALA A 465 -2.03 2.21 -20.13
C ALA A 465 -3.02 2.35 -18.97
N ALA A 466 -2.63 3.03 -17.89
CA ALA A 466 -3.52 3.31 -16.77
C ALA A 466 -4.71 4.22 -17.16
N LEU A 467 -4.42 5.29 -17.91
CA LEU A 467 -5.45 6.25 -18.33
C LEU A 467 -6.42 5.64 -19.36
N ASP A 468 -5.91 4.85 -20.31
CA ASP A 468 -6.71 4.20 -21.37
C ASP A 468 -7.79 3.27 -20.79
N VAL A 469 -7.54 2.65 -19.63
CA VAL A 469 -8.49 1.75 -18.96
C VAL A 469 -9.31 2.41 -17.85
N GLY A 470 -9.30 3.75 -17.80
CA GLY A 470 -10.24 4.53 -16.99
C GLY A 470 -9.77 4.92 -15.60
N ALA A 471 -8.46 4.95 -15.33
CA ALA A 471 -7.98 5.65 -14.13
C ALA A 471 -8.41 7.13 -14.18
N ASP A 472 -8.87 7.66 -13.05
CA ASP A 472 -9.19 9.09 -12.91
C ASP A 472 -7.92 9.98 -12.85
N GLY A 473 -6.75 9.34 -12.76
CA GLY A 473 -5.46 10.00 -12.80
C GLY A 473 -4.32 9.09 -12.34
N ILE A 474 -3.16 9.69 -12.11
CA ILE A 474 -1.96 9.00 -11.67
C ILE A 474 -1.38 9.63 -10.40
N LEU A 475 -0.64 8.84 -9.65
CA LEU A 475 0.24 9.33 -8.60
C LEU A 475 1.67 8.89 -8.89
N ILE A 476 2.50 9.85 -9.29
CA ILE A 476 3.92 9.67 -9.56
C ILE A 476 4.61 9.35 -8.23
N SER A 477 5.18 8.15 -8.17
CA SER A 477 5.71 7.49 -6.97
C SER A 477 7.11 6.95 -7.25
N ARG A 478 8.01 6.76 -6.28
CA ARG A 478 7.73 6.76 -4.85
C ARG A 478 8.05 8.06 -4.15
N GLU A 479 9.15 8.73 -4.50
CA GLU A 479 9.48 10.07 -3.98
C GLU A 479 10.21 10.90 -5.04
N TYR A 480 9.90 12.19 -5.13
CA TYR A 480 10.46 13.11 -6.13
C TYR A 480 12.00 13.09 -6.22
N ASN A 481 12.72 12.95 -5.10
CA ASN A 481 14.19 12.87 -5.10
C ASN A 481 14.77 11.58 -5.69
N GLU A 482 13.96 10.56 -5.99
CA GLU A 482 14.39 9.36 -6.69
C GLU A 482 14.27 9.53 -8.22
N MET A 483 13.45 10.47 -8.69
CA MET A 483 12.94 10.53 -10.06
C MET A 483 13.80 11.40 -10.97
N ARG A 484 14.33 10.84 -12.06
CA ARG A 484 15.09 11.64 -13.02
C ARG A 484 14.17 12.61 -13.77
N LEU A 485 14.70 13.79 -14.12
CA LEU A 485 13.94 14.79 -14.89
C LEU A 485 13.46 14.25 -16.25
N GLU A 486 14.25 13.38 -16.88
CA GLU A 486 13.86 12.70 -18.12
C GLU A 486 12.59 11.86 -17.93
N SER A 487 12.52 11.07 -16.86
CA SER A 487 11.35 10.25 -16.53
C SER A 487 10.11 11.11 -16.31
N LEU A 488 10.25 12.23 -15.58
CA LEU A 488 9.16 13.19 -15.34
C LEU A 488 8.66 13.83 -16.63
N ARG A 489 9.57 14.25 -17.52
CA ARG A 489 9.24 14.84 -18.83
C ARG A 489 8.47 13.88 -19.72
N GLU A 490 8.85 12.59 -19.74
CA GLU A 490 8.10 11.59 -20.52
C GLU A 490 6.69 11.37 -20.00
N ILE A 491 6.47 11.44 -18.67
CA ILE A 491 5.13 11.43 -18.09
C ILE A 491 4.32 12.65 -18.56
N GLY A 492 4.90 13.85 -18.50
CA GLY A 492 4.23 15.08 -18.92
C GLY A 492 3.86 15.15 -20.41
N LYS A 493 4.46 14.32 -21.27
CA LYS A 493 4.11 14.18 -22.70
C LYS A 493 2.82 13.38 -22.94
N VAL A 494 2.31 12.65 -21.95
CA VAL A 494 1.08 11.83 -22.05
C VAL A 494 -0.12 12.53 -21.43
N LEU A 495 0.13 13.25 -20.34
CA LEU A 495 -0.78 14.21 -19.71
C LEU A 495 -0.90 15.45 -20.60
#